data_AF-A0A6N4QJ03-F1
#
_entry.id   AF-A0A6N4QJ03-F1
#
_cell.length_a   1.000
_cell.length_b   1.000
_cell.length_c   1.000
_cell.angle_alpha   90.00
_cell.angle_beta   90.00
_cell.angle_gamma   90.00
#
_symmetry.space_group_name_H-M   'P 1'
#
loop_
_entity.id
_entity.type
_entity.pdbx_description
1 polymer ?
#
loop_
_entity_poly.entity_id
_entity_poly.type
_entity_poly.pdbx_seq_one_letter_code
_entity_poly.pdbx_strand_id
1 'polypeptide(L)'
;MNRSDGSLVSSSTGVFYPYQHQDFYAMDSLFLSHLKQEEVWDFQSVTQVHLGFLGFLTLRGFLRESLSLPKLQVRGLSKHWKTYLAKVNFLGKGVPWESQEFIPNLVSGFELPTLAFGGKGHWNSEFHWEREEKDTTSVFFSATNKQSEGDIAISDLMKDFLHYSQTNHYLERAYIRKENSSYLYLNSKETNPRVFFRENPTDLPEFLFLVAELKTKPSTHLN
;
A
#
# COMPACT_ATOMS: atom_id res chain seq x y z
N MET A 1 12.54 -29.22 2.36
CA MET A 1 12.53 -29.93 1.06
C MET A 1 12.13 -28.91 0.00
N ASN A 2 13.10 -28.47 -0.81
CA ASN A 2 12.88 -27.55 -1.92
C ASN A 2 12.37 -28.35 -3.13
N ARG A 3 11.36 -27.85 -3.83
CA ARG A 3 11.10 -28.28 -5.21
C ARG A 3 12.18 -27.67 -6.11
N SER A 4 12.69 -28.48 -7.02
CA SER A 4 13.80 -28.27 -7.95
C SER A 4 13.56 -27.22 -9.05
N ASP A 5 12.48 -26.45 -8.97
CA ASP A 5 11.89 -25.83 -10.18
C ASP A 5 11.99 -24.30 -10.17
N GLY A 6 12.61 -23.69 -9.15
CA GLY A 6 12.69 -22.22 -9.04
C GLY A 6 11.34 -21.52 -8.90
N SER A 7 10.28 -22.25 -8.54
CA SER A 7 8.91 -21.73 -8.47
C SER A 7 8.76 -20.62 -7.42
N LEU A 8 8.33 -19.44 -7.86
CA LEU A 8 7.92 -18.28 -7.04
C LEU A 8 6.82 -18.60 -6.02
N VAL A 9 6.09 -19.68 -6.27
CA VAL A 9 4.91 -20.11 -5.51
C VAL A 9 5.21 -21.45 -4.85
N SER A 10 5.12 -21.51 -3.53
CA SER A 10 5.22 -22.80 -2.82
C SER A 10 3.84 -23.48 -2.75
N SER A 11 3.81 -24.81 -2.85
CA SER A 11 2.60 -25.62 -3.00
C SER A 11 1.71 -25.76 -1.75
N SER A 12 2.00 -25.06 -0.66
CA SER A 12 1.23 -25.13 0.60
C SER A 12 0.38 -23.88 0.81
N THR A 13 -0.76 -24.02 1.49
CA THR A 13 -1.50 -22.90 2.08
C THR A 13 -0.63 -22.15 3.09
N GLY A 14 -0.65 -20.82 3.08
CA GLY A 14 0.05 -19.98 4.05
C GLY A 14 -0.92 -19.15 4.88
N VAL A 15 -0.68 -19.10 6.20
CA VAL A 15 -1.35 -18.14 7.09
C VAL A 15 -0.31 -17.13 7.57
N PHE A 16 -0.58 -15.84 7.38
CA PHE A 16 0.32 -14.74 7.70
C PHE A 16 -0.27 -13.89 8.83
N TYR A 17 0.58 -13.45 9.76
CA TYR A 17 0.19 -12.72 10.96
C TYR A 17 0.94 -11.38 11.05
N PRO A 18 0.42 -10.30 10.42
CA PRO A 18 0.95 -8.97 10.67
C PRO A 18 0.78 -8.56 12.14
N TYR A 19 1.67 -7.69 12.63
CA TYR A 19 1.61 -7.18 14.01
C TYR A 19 1.66 -5.64 14.02
N GLN A 20 0.92 -5.01 14.94
CA GLN A 20 0.63 -3.57 14.91
C GLN A 20 1.85 -2.64 14.81
N HIS A 21 2.98 -3.00 15.44
CA HIS A 21 4.16 -2.14 15.58
C HIS A 21 5.27 -2.44 14.56
N GLN A 22 4.90 -2.75 13.31
CA GLN A 22 5.85 -2.91 12.22
C GLN A 22 6.26 -1.57 11.63
N ASP A 23 7.55 -1.39 11.35
CA ASP A 23 8.00 -0.36 10.43
C ASP A 23 7.80 -0.82 8.97
N PHE A 24 8.03 0.09 8.01
CA PHE A 24 7.83 -0.24 6.60
C PHE A 24 8.77 -1.32 6.07
N TYR A 25 9.98 -1.50 6.62
CA TYR A 25 10.87 -2.58 6.21
C TYR A 25 10.43 -3.94 6.74
N ALA A 26 9.88 -3.99 7.96
CA ALA A 26 9.28 -5.18 8.54
C ALA A 26 8.00 -5.56 7.79
N MET A 27 7.17 -4.58 7.42
CA MET A 27 6.00 -4.80 6.54
C MET A 27 6.44 -5.31 5.17
N ASP A 28 7.41 -4.66 4.51
CA ASP A 28 7.95 -5.09 3.22
C ASP A 28 8.40 -6.54 3.24
N SER A 29 9.20 -6.91 4.25
CA SER A 29 9.73 -8.27 4.40
C SER A 29 8.62 -9.31 4.57
N LEU A 30 7.52 -8.97 5.24
CA LEU A 30 6.38 -9.86 5.45
C LEU A 30 5.49 -9.94 4.20
N PHE A 31 5.06 -8.80 3.68
CA PHE A 31 4.05 -8.69 2.61
C PHE A 31 4.62 -8.96 1.22
N LEU A 32 5.93 -8.84 1.03
CA LEU A 32 6.62 -9.22 -0.19
C LEU A 32 7.45 -10.50 -0.02
N SER A 33 7.20 -11.25 1.05
CA SER A 33 7.72 -12.63 1.18
C SER A 33 7.18 -13.54 0.07
N HIS A 34 7.85 -14.68 -0.14
CA HIS A 34 7.48 -15.67 -1.15
C HIS A 34 5.98 -15.99 -1.16
N LEU A 35 5.42 -16.06 -2.37
CA LEU A 35 4.00 -16.30 -2.59
C LEU A 35 3.63 -17.76 -2.28
N LYS A 36 2.40 -17.96 -1.82
CA LYS A 36 1.80 -19.27 -1.61
C LYS A 36 0.63 -19.47 -2.56
N GLN A 37 0.25 -20.72 -2.85
CA GLN A 37 -0.89 -20.97 -3.72
C GLN A 37 -2.17 -20.36 -3.13
N GLU A 38 -2.42 -20.63 -1.85
CA GLU A 38 -3.54 -20.11 -1.08
C GLU A 38 -3.01 -19.30 0.11
N GLU A 39 -3.59 -18.12 0.35
CA GLU A 39 -3.12 -17.21 1.40
C GLU A 39 -4.26 -16.69 2.26
N VAL A 40 -4.08 -16.85 3.57
CA VAL A 40 -4.93 -16.24 4.60
C VAL A 40 -4.10 -15.24 5.40
N TRP A 41 -4.56 -14.00 5.45
CA TRP A 41 -3.96 -12.91 6.19
C TRP A 41 -4.79 -12.62 7.43
N ASP A 42 -4.23 -12.91 8.59
CA ASP A 42 -4.92 -12.88 9.87
C ASP A 42 -4.53 -11.62 10.67
N PHE A 43 -5.42 -10.64 10.67
CA PHE A 43 -5.22 -9.32 11.25
C PHE A 43 -5.57 -9.23 12.73
N GLN A 44 -5.77 -10.35 13.43
CA GLN A 44 -6.15 -10.37 14.85
C GLN A 44 -5.22 -9.55 15.76
N SER A 45 -3.93 -9.43 15.39
CA SER A 45 -2.90 -8.69 16.13
C SER A 45 -2.73 -7.24 15.67
N VAL A 46 -3.54 -6.76 14.71
CA VAL A 46 -3.53 -5.39 14.18
C VAL A 46 -4.87 -4.74 14.51
N THR A 47 -4.95 -4.15 15.70
CA THR A 47 -6.24 -3.64 16.22
C THR A 47 -6.65 -2.29 15.64
N GLN A 48 -5.67 -1.50 15.16
CA GLN A 48 -5.88 -0.16 14.61
C GLN A 48 -5.68 -0.14 13.09
N VAL A 49 -6.44 0.74 12.43
CA VAL A 49 -6.35 0.90 10.97
C VAL A 49 -5.07 1.63 10.61
N HIS A 50 -4.21 0.96 9.84
CA HIS A 50 -2.95 1.50 9.34
C HIS A 50 -2.93 1.41 7.81
N LEU A 51 -2.74 2.55 7.13
CA LEU A 51 -2.76 2.57 5.66
C LEU A 51 -1.58 1.84 5.03
N GLY A 52 -0.44 1.76 5.72
CA GLY A 52 0.65 0.85 5.35
C GLY A 52 0.19 -0.60 5.14
N PHE A 53 -0.55 -1.17 6.09
CA PHE A 53 -1.06 -2.53 5.94
C PHE A 53 -2.04 -2.66 4.78
N LEU A 54 -2.94 -1.69 4.59
CA LEU A 54 -3.85 -1.69 3.44
C LEU A 54 -3.10 -1.62 2.12
N GLY A 55 -2.11 -0.74 2.02
CA GLY A 55 -1.31 -0.57 0.81
C GLY A 55 -0.55 -1.83 0.45
N PHE A 56 0.17 -2.42 1.42
CA PHE A 56 0.90 -3.67 1.18
C PHE A 56 -0.02 -4.84 0.83
N LEU A 57 -1.18 -4.94 1.49
CA LEU A 57 -2.18 -5.97 1.20
C LEU A 57 -2.74 -5.82 -0.23
N THR A 58 -3.08 -4.60 -0.63
CA THR A 58 -3.58 -4.28 -1.97
C THR A 58 -2.52 -4.56 -3.04
N LEU A 59 -1.27 -4.12 -2.83
CA LEU A 59 -0.14 -4.44 -3.70
C LEU A 59 0.02 -5.96 -3.87
N ARG A 60 0.05 -6.71 -2.76
CA ARG A 60 0.19 -8.17 -2.81
C ARG A 60 -0.95 -8.82 -3.58
N GLY A 61 -2.18 -8.33 -3.42
CA GLY A 61 -3.31 -8.80 -4.20
C GLY A 61 -3.12 -8.59 -5.71
N PHE A 62 -2.64 -7.42 -6.14
CA PHE A 62 -2.35 -7.19 -7.58
C PHE A 62 -1.23 -8.09 -8.09
N LEU A 63 -0.16 -8.28 -7.31
CA LEU A 63 0.91 -9.21 -7.68
C LEU A 63 0.37 -10.63 -7.85
N ARG A 64 -0.54 -11.08 -6.98
CA ARG A 64 -1.21 -12.39 -7.11
C ARG A 64 -2.08 -12.46 -8.36
N GLU A 65 -2.89 -11.43 -8.63
CA GLU A 65 -3.74 -11.37 -9.82
C GLU A 65 -2.92 -11.43 -11.11
N SER A 66 -1.80 -10.69 -11.17
CA SER A 66 -0.88 -10.73 -12.32
C SER A 66 -0.29 -12.12 -12.59
N LEU A 67 -0.18 -12.94 -11.55
CA LEU A 67 0.32 -14.32 -11.61
C LEU A 67 -0.80 -15.35 -11.74
N SER A 68 -2.05 -14.93 -11.98
CA SER A 68 -3.24 -15.80 -12.01
C SER A 68 -3.42 -16.64 -10.74
N LEU A 69 -3.01 -16.12 -9.59
CA LEU A 69 -3.18 -16.78 -8.30
C LEU A 69 -4.54 -16.43 -7.67
N PRO A 70 -5.11 -17.32 -6.83
CA PRO A 70 -6.32 -17.03 -6.07
C PRO A 70 -6.19 -15.73 -5.27
N LYS A 71 -7.28 -14.96 -5.17
CA LYS A 71 -7.31 -13.77 -4.32
C LYS A 71 -6.96 -14.14 -2.88
N LEU A 72 -6.17 -13.29 -2.24
CA LEU A 72 -5.84 -13.47 -0.84
C LEU A 72 -7.10 -13.28 0.02
N GLN A 73 -7.18 -14.05 1.10
CA GLN A 73 -8.28 -14.05 2.04
C GLN A 73 -7.85 -13.34 3.32
N VAL A 74 -8.67 -12.44 3.85
CA VAL A 74 -8.36 -11.63 5.04
C VAL A 74 -9.36 -11.94 6.14
N ARG A 75 -8.87 -12.15 7.35
CA ARG A 75 -9.69 -12.44 8.54
C ARG A 75 -9.12 -11.79 9.79
N GLY A 76 -9.82 -11.91 10.91
CA GLY A 76 -9.35 -11.38 12.19
C GLY A 76 -9.43 -9.85 12.24
N LEU A 77 -10.31 -9.24 11.45
CA LEU A 77 -10.42 -7.78 11.37
C LEU A 77 -11.10 -7.25 12.64
N SER A 78 -10.42 -6.33 13.32
CA SER A 78 -10.97 -5.68 14.50
C SER A 78 -12.25 -4.90 14.19
N LYS A 79 -13.00 -4.50 15.23
CA LYS A 79 -14.15 -3.60 15.06
C LYS A 79 -13.77 -2.30 14.35
N HIS A 80 -12.61 -1.73 14.67
CA HIS A 80 -12.13 -0.49 14.04
C HIS A 80 -11.90 -0.68 12.53
N TRP A 81 -11.28 -1.79 12.14
CA TRP A 81 -11.09 -2.15 10.73
C TRP A 81 -12.41 -2.30 9.99
N LYS A 82 -13.33 -3.11 10.51
CA LYS A 82 -14.63 -3.33 9.88
C LYS A 82 -15.42 -2.04 9.74
N THR A 83 -15.45 -1.21 10.78
CA THR A 83 -16.13 0.09 10.73
C THR A 83 -15.49 1.03 9.71
N TYR A 84 -14.17 1.11 9.65
CA TYR A 84 -13.47 1.94 8.67
C TYR A 84 -13.74 1.48 7.24
N LEU A 85 -13.49 0.20 6.94
CA LEU A 85 -13.66 -0.38 5.60
C LEU A 85 -15.10 -0.24 5.10
N ALA A 86 -16.08 -0.42 5.99
CA ALA A 86 -17.49 -0.20 5.70
C ALA A 86 -17.81 1.27 5.39
N LYS A 87 -17.34 2.20 6.25
CA LYS A 87 -17.62 3.63 6.13
C LYS A 87 -17.12 4.22 4.83
N VAL A 88 -15.95 3.76 4.37
CA VAL A 88 -15.31 4.27 3.14
C VAL A 88 -15.59 3.41 1.91
N ASN A 89 -16.41 2.37 2.06
CA ASN A 89 -16.69 1.35 1.05
C ASN A 89 -15.41 0.86 0.34
N PHE A 90 -14.37 0.52 1.11
CA PHE A 90 -13.06 0.18 0.55
C PHE A 90 -13.13 -1.04 -0.38
N LEU A 91 -13.87 -2.08 0.03
CA LEU A 91 -14.02 -3.32 -0.75
C LEU A 91 -14.79 -3.11 -2.06
N GLY A 92 -15.74 -2.17 -2.09
CA GLY A 92 -16.49 -1.84 -3.30
C GLY A 92 -15.68 -1.08 -4.36
N LYS A 93 -14.42 -0.73 -4.08
CA LYS A 93 -13.51 -0.07 -5.02
C LYS A 93 -12.69 -1.04 -5.88
N GLY A 94 -13.03 -2.32 -5.87
CA GLY A 94 -12.38 -3.33 -6.73
C GLY A 94 -10.99 -3.74 -6.24
N VAL A 95 -10.79 -3.80 -4.92
CA VAL A 95 -9.50 -4.25 -4.36
C VAL A 95 -9.26 -5.74 -4.62
N PRO A 96 -8.02 -6.17 -4.88
CA PRO A 96 -7.67 -7.52 -5.32
C PRO A 96 -7.58 -8.54 -4.15
N TRP A 97 -8.48 -8.44 -3.17
CA TRP A 97 -8.53 -9.32 -2.01
C TRP A 97 -9.93 -9.39 -1.38
N GLU A 98 -10.17 -10.45 -0.60
CA GLU A 98 -11.50 -10.73 -0.04
C GLU A 98 -11.44 -10.87 1.48
N SER A 99 -12.47 -10.35 2.16
CA SER A 99 -12.66 -10.54 3.60
C SER A 99 -13.48 -11.80 3.86
N GLN A 100 -13.01 -12.66 4.76
CA GLN A 100 -13.78 -13.81 5.28
C GLN A 100 -14.88 -13.36 6.25
N GLU A 101 -14.74 -12.17 6.83
CA GLU A 101 -15.74 -11.58 7.70
C GLU A 101 -16.67 -10.66 6.91
N PHE A 102 -17.93 -10.59 7.32
CA PHE A 102 -18.89 -9.66 6.73
C PHE A 102 -18.50 -8.21 7.06
N ILE A 103 -18.33 -7.40 6.01
CA ILE A 103 -18.14 -5.96 6.10
C ILE A 103 -19.27 -5.30 5.30
N PRO A 104 -20.17 -4.54 5.95
CA PRO A 104 -21.28 -3.93 5.24
C PRO A 104 -20.74 -2.89 4.26
N ASN A 105 -21.22 -2.95 3.02
CA ASN A 105 -21.02 -1.89 2.05
C ASN A 105 -22.03 -0.78 2.37
N LEU A 106 -21.60 0.26 3.08
CA LEU A 106 -22.43 1.44 3.27
C LEU A 106 -22.38 2.22 1.97
N VAL A 107 -23.56 2.44 1.36
CA VAL A 107 -23.72 3.26 0.17
C VAL A 107 -23.43 4.72 0.55
N SER A 108 -22.16 5.08 0.66
CA SER A 108 -21.71 6.46 0.74
C SER A 108 -21.53 7.00 -0.68
N GLY A 109 -21.88 8.26 -0.90
CA GLY A 109 -21.63 8.95 -2.17
C GLY A 109 -20.19 8.76 -2.61
N PHE A 110 -19.99 8.58 -3.91
CA PHE A 110 -18.66 8.49 -4.51
C PHE A 110 -18.04 9.90 -4.46
N GLU A 111 -17.28 10.21 -3.42
CA GLU A 111 -16.42 11.39 -3.44
C GLU A 111 -15.13 11.00 -4.16
N LEU A 112 -14.93 11.56 -5.35
CA LEU A 112 -13.66 11.49 -6.07
C LEU A 112 -12.69 12.45 -5.37
N PRO A 113 -11.46 12.02 -5.02
CA PRO A 113 -10.45 12.93 -4.51
C PRO A 113 -10.24 14.06 -5.52
N THR A 114 -10.24 15.31 -5.06
CA THR A 114 -10.12 16.49 -5.93
C THR A 114 -8.72 16.63 -6.53
N LEU A 115 -7.72 16.02 -5.90
CA LEU A 115 -6.33 15.93 -6.32
C LEU A 115 -5.80 14.53 -5.97
N ALA A 116 -5.36 13.77 -6.96
CA ALA A 116 -4.69 12.48 -6.76
C ALA A 116 -3.35 12.48 -7.51
N PHE A 117 -2.35 11.77 -6.98
CA PHE A 117 -1.08 11.52 -7.67
C PHE A 117 -1.08 10.07 -8.21
N GLY A 118 -0.42 9.83 -9.34
CA GLY A 118 -0.57 8.59 -10.11
C GLY A 118 -1.66 8.71 -11.18
N GLY A 119 -2.11 7.60 -11.78
CA GLY A 119 -3.25 7.66 -12.71
C GLY A 119 -2.91 8.00 -14.17
N LYS A 120 -1.63 8.00 -14.55
CA LYS A 120 -1.19 8.41 -15.89
C LYS A 120 -1.29 7.30 -16.95
N GLY A 121 -1.90 6.16 -16.62
CA GLY A 121 -2.07 5.03 -17.54
C GLY A 121 -0.76 4.33 -17.91
N HIS A 122 0.26 4.40 -17.06
CA HIS A 122 1.53 3.69 -17.29
C HIS A 122 1.48 2.22 -16.84
N TRP A 123 0.42 1.82 -16.14
CA TRP A 123 0.26 0.51 -15.50
C TRP A 123 -1.11 -0.07 -15.83
N ASN A 124 -1.21 -1.39 -16.02
CA ASN A 124 -2.50 -2.04 -16.24
C ASN A 124 -3.37 -2.04 -14.97
N SER A 125 -2.73 -2.14 -13.81
CA SER A 125 -3.39 -2.15 -12.52
C SER A 125 -2.77 -1.06 -11.66
N GLU A 126 -3.58 -0.10 -11.23
CA GLU A 126 -3.18 0.95 -10.31
C GLU A 126 -4.29 1.23 -9.29
N PHE A 127 -3.90 1.57 -8.07
CA PHE A 127 -4.82 1.90 -6.99
C PHE A 127 -4.22 2.98 -6.12
N HIS A 128 -4.97 4.06 -5.95
CA HIS A 128 -4.66 5.16 -5.05
C HIS A 128 -5.68 5.19 -3.92
N TRP A 129 -5.19 5.41 -2.71
CA TRP A 129 -6.07 5.59 -1.56
C TRP A 129 -5.52 6.63 -0.60
N GLU A 130 -6.43 7.41 -0.06
CA GLU A 130 -6.15 8.48 0.86
C GLU A 130 -7.09 8.40 2.06
N ARG A 131 -6.54 8.68 3.24
CA ARG A 131 -7.29 8.84 4.48
C ARG A 131 -6.82 10.13 5.13
N GLU A 132 -7.73 11.09 5.17
CA GLU A 132 -7.57 12.29 5.96
C GLU A 132 -8.07 12.06 7.39
N GLU A 133 -7.25 12.44 8.34
CA GLU A 133 -7.61 12.62 9.75
C GLU A 133 -7.23 14.05 10.14
N LYS A 134 -7.91 14.63 11.13
CA LYS A 134 -7.83 16.04 11.53
C LYS A 134 -6.54 16.78 11.14
N ASP A 135 -5.39 16.30 11.59
CA ASP A 135 -4.09 16.94 11.39
C ASP A 135 -3.14 16.15 10.47
N THR A 136 -3.55 14.99 9.97
CA THR A 136 -2.70 14.06 9.23
C THR A 136 -3.42 13.41 8.06
N THR A 137 -2.77 13.37 6.91
CA THR A 137 -3.22 12.64 5.72
C THR A 137 -2.30 11.45 5.50
N SER A 138 -2.86 10.25 5.43
CA SER A 138 -2.13 9.05 5.02
C SER A 138 -2.54 8.67 3.61
N VAL A 139 -1.56 8.35 2.76
CA VAL A 139 -1.81 7.97 1.36
C VAL A 139 -1.04 6.71 1.01
N PHE A 140 -1.56 5.91 0.08
CA PHE A 140 -0.77 4.91 -0.61
C PHE A 140 -1.15 4.82 -2.09
N PHE A 141 -0.18 4.38 -2.88
CA PHE A 141 -0.30 4.06 -4.30
C PHE A 141 0.31 2.68 -4.53
N SER A 142 -0.39 1.82 -5.25
CA SER A 142 0.08 0.50 -5.67
C SER A 142 -0.16 0.33 -7.16
N ALA A 143 0.84 -0.12 -7.89
CA ALA A 143 0.70 -0.43 -9.31
C ALA A 143 1.54 -1.63 -9.72
N THR A 144 1.06 -2.38 -10.72
CA THR A 144 1.73 -3.56 -11.30
C THR A 144 1.48 -3.62 -12.81
N ASN A 145 2.24 -4.45 -13.53
CA ASN A 145 2.11 -4.68 -14.97
C ASN A 145 2.29 -3.39 -15.79
N LYS A 146 3.54 -2.93 -15.89
CA LYS A 146 3.90 -1.72 -16.63
C LYS A 146 3.56 -1.86 -18.12
N GLN A 147 2.96 -0.82 -18.71
CA GLN A 147 2.55 -0.82 -20.13
C GLN A 147 3.65 -0.34 -21.10
N SER A 148 4.64 0.42 -20.62
CA SER A 148 5.71 0.95 -21.47
C SER A 148 7.09 0.86 -20.81
N GLU A 149 8.13 0.56 -21.60
CA GLU A 149 9.49 0.31 -21.10
C GLU A 149 10.23 1.58 -20.58
N GLY A 150 9.70 2.79 -20.78
CA GLY A 150 10.39 4.03 -20.40
C GLY A 150 10.51 4.27 -18.88
N ASP A 151 11.52 5.05 -18.45
CA ASP A 151 11.78 5.45 -17.04
C ASP A 151 10.68 6.31 -16.39
N ILE A 152 9.63 6.63 -17.15
CA ILE A 152 8.65 7.69 -16.89
C ILE A 152 7.76 7.40 -15.66
N ALA A 153 7.70 6.18 -15.13
CA ALA A 153 6.73 5.85 -14.06
C ALA A 153 7.08 6.39 -12.65
N ILE A 154 8.36 6.46 -12.26
CA ILE A 154 8.73 6.84 -10.87
C ILE A 154 9.12 8.30 -10.74
N SER A 155 9.93 8.84 -11.64
CA SER A 155 10.28 10.27 -11.58
C SER A 155 9.03 11.13 -11.64
N ASP A 156 8.06 10.76 -12.48
CA ASP A 156 6.82 11.50 -12.64
C ASP A 156 5.88 11.30 -11.45
N LEU A 157 5.73 10.07 -10.95
CA LEU A 157 4.96 9.82 -9.72
C LEU A 157 5.57 10.60 -8.55
N MET A 158 6.91 10.62 -8.42
CA MET A 158 7.59 11.34 -7.35
C MET A 158 7.45 12.85 -7.53
N LYS A 159 7.53 13.35 -8.75
CA LYS A 159 7.29 14.77 -9.04
C LYS A 159 5.87 15.16 -8.67
N ASP A 160 4.87 14.37 -9.06
CA ASP A 160 3.46 14.64 -8.75
C ASP A 160 3.21 14.53 -7.23
N PHE A 161 3.76 13.50 -6.58
CA PHE A 161 3.63 13.30 -5.14
C PHE A 161 4.33 14.41 -4.34
N LEU A 162 5.53 14.83 -4.75
CA LEU A 162 6.23 15.95 -4.14
C LEU A 162 5.46 17.25 -4.33
N HIS A 163 4.90 17.48 -5.52
CA HIS A 163 4.06 18.64 -5.77
C HIS A 163 2.80 18.63 -4.90
N TYR A 164 2.09 17.50 -4.84
CA TYR A 164 0.92 17.29 -4.00
C TYR A 164 1.23 17.51 -2.51
N SER A 165 2.29 16.86 -2.01
CA SER A 165 2.69 16.96 -0.61
C SER A 165 3.15 18.36 -0.25
N GLN A 166 3.98 19.03 -1.06
CA GLN A 166 4.46 20.38 -0.77
C GLN A 166 3.37 21.45 -0.85
N THR A 167 2.35 21.26 -1.68
CA THR A 167 1.27 22.25 -1.83
C THR A 167 0.36 22.24 -0.60
N ASN A 168 0.00 21.06 -0.09
CA ASN A 168 -1.07 20.91 0.91
C ASN A 168 -0.60 20.42 2.28
N HIS A 169 0.59 19.82 2.37
CA HIS A 169 1.04 19.11 3.58
C HIS A 169 2.54 19.28 3.89
N TYR A 170 2.97 18.75 5.02
CA TYR A 170 4.37 18.47 5.32
C TYR A 170 4.57 16.96 5.29
N LEU A 171 5.52 16.48 4.48
CA LEU A 171 5.88 15.06 4.44
C LEU A 171 6.53 14.65 5.77
N GLU A 172 5.88 13.78 6.54
CA GLU A 172 6.46 13.23 7.78
C GLU A 172 7.20 11.93 7.51
N ARG A 173 6.61 11.06 6.70
CA ARG A 173 7.19 9.75 6.40
C ARG A 173 6.76 9.28 5.03
N ALA A 174 7.65 8.66 4.28
CA ALA A 174 7.30 7.95 3.05
C ALA A 174 8.13 6.70 2.87
N TYR A 175 7.52 5.68 2.31
CA TYR A 175 8.20 4.47 1.86
C TYR A 175 7.85 4.22 0.40
N ILE A 176 8.87 4.05 -0.42
CA ILE A 176 8.75 3.74 -1.84
C ILE A 176 9.45 2.41 -2.07
N ARG A 177 8.77 1.49 -2.75
CA ARG A 177 9.30 0.18 -3.10
C ARG A 177 9.06 -0.10 -4.59
N LYS A 178 10.13 -0.46 -5.27
CA LYS A 178 10.12 -1.07 -6.62
C LYS A 178 10.49 -2.54 -6.49
N GLU A 179 10.75 -3.24 -7.57
CA GLU A 179 11.21 -4.63 -7.61
C GLU A 179 12.53 -4.81 -6.89
N ASN A 180 13.53 -3.99 -7.23
CA ASN A 180 14.92 -4.22 -6.79
C ASN A 180 15.41 -3.26 -5.71
N SER A 181 14.61 -2.25 -5.35
CA SER A 181 15.04 -1.23 -4.41
C SER A 181 13.89 -0.65 -3.59
N SER A 182 14.25 -0.04 -2.47
CA SER A 182 13.34 0.69 -1.60
C SER A 182 13.99 1.95 -1.04
N TYR A 183 13.16 2.95 -0.78
CA TYR A 183 13.53 4.23 -0.20
C TYR A 183 12.61 4.50 0.99
N LEU A 184 13.19 4.79 2.16
CA LEU A 184 12.47 5.22 3.34
C LEU A 184 12.87 6.65 3.68
N TYR A 185 11.93 7.57 3.57
CA TYR A 185 12.06 8.95 4.03
C TYR A 185 11.47 9.09 5.44
N LEU A 186 12.23 9.72 6.34
CA LEU A 186 11.80 10.08 7.68
C LEU A 186 12.09 11.56 7.95
N ASN A 187 11.05 12.32 8.25
CA ASN A 187 11.19 13.66 8.79
C ASN A 187 11.48 13.55 10.29
N SER A 188 12.63 14.07 10.72
CA SER A 188 12.99 14.14 12.13
C SER A 188 12.78 15.57 12.61
N LYS A 189 12.10 15.77 13.75
CA LYS A 189 11.93 17.11 14.34
C LYS A 189 13.25 17.68 14.88
N GLU A 190 14.23 16.82 15.16
CA GLU A 190 15.47 17.18 15.85
C GLU A 190 16.70 17.18 14.92
N THR A 191 16.60 16.59 13.73
CA THR A 191 17.70 16.49 12.76
C THR A 191 17.21 16.69 11.34
N ASN A 192 18.14 16.89 10.39
CA ASN A 192 17.80 16.93 8.96
C ASN A 192 17.04 15.65 8.56
N PRO A 193 16.07 15.75 7.65
CA PRO A 193 15.33 14.60 7.14
C PRO A 193 16.29 13.55 6.57
N ARG A 194 15.98 12.28 6.80
CA ARG A 194 16.84 11.15 6.42
C ARG A 194 16.17 10.33 5.33
N VAL A 195 16.96 9.94 4.35
CA VAL A 195 16.58 8.98 3.31
C VAL A 195 17.44 7.75 3.45
N PHE A 196 16.81 6.60 3.64
CA PHE A 196 17.46 5.30 3.67
C PHE A 196 17.17 4.57 2.36
N PHE A 197 18.23 4.14 1.69
CA PHE A 197 18.14 3.32 0.50
C PHE A 197 18.49 1.88 0.85
N ARG A 198 17.75 0.93 0.28
CA ARG A 198 18.04 -0.50 0.42
C ARG A 198 17.77 -1.22 -0.88
N GLU A 199 18.77 -1.95 -1.37
CA GLU A 199 18.59 -2.94 -2.43
C GLU A 199 17.90 -4.17 -1.86
N ASN A 200 16.82 -4.59 -2.52
CA ASN A 200 15.98 -5.70 -2.12
C ASN A 200 15.57 -6.44 -3.40
N PRO A 201 16.46 -7.24 -4.00
CA PRO A 201 16.10 -8.01 -5.18
C PRO A 201 14.94 -8.94 -4.85
N THR A 202 13.99 -9.05 -5.77
CA THR A 202 12.83 -9.91 -5.63
C THR A 202 12.51 -10.51 -6.99
N ASP A 203 12.00 -11.73 -6.98
CA ASP A 203 11.57 -12.40 -8.20
C ASP A 203 10.08 -12.13 -8.51
N LEU A 204 9.50 -11.10 -7.91
CA LEU A 204 8.11 -10.71 -8.13
C LEU A 204 7.99 -9.94 -9.45
N PRO A 205 6.82 -9.98 -10.13
CA PRO A 205 6.55 -9.15 -11.31
C PRO A 205 6.79 -7.66 -11.06
N GLU A 206 7.00 -6.86 -12.12
CA GLU A 206 7.19 -5.40 -11.98
C GLU A 206 6.05 -4.73 -11.20
N PHE A 207 6.44 -3.88 -10.25
CA PHE A 207 5.54 -3.14 -9.40
C PHE A 207 6.13 -1.83 -8.87
N LEU A 208 5.22 -0.93 -8.52
CA LEU A 208 5.53 0.31 -7.83
C LEU A 208 4.60 0.47 -6.64
N PHE A 209 5.21 0.71 -5.48
CA PHE A 209 4.50 0.97 -4.24
C PHE A 209 5.01 2.26 -3.60
N LEU A 210 4.07 3.10 -3.19
CA LEU A 210 4.33 4.25 -2.34
C LEU A 210 3.33 4.22 -1.19
N VAL A 211 3.79 4.48 0.03
CA VAL A 211 2.94 4.82 1.16
C VAL A 211 3.57 6.00 1.89
N ALA A 212 2.74 6.96 2.31
CA ALA A 212 3.22 8.14 3.00
C ALA A 212 2.25 8.62 4.08
N GLU A 213 2.85 9.25 5.09
CA GLU A 213 2.17 9.97 6.16
C GLU A 213 2.55 11.45 6.02
N LEU A 214 1.53 12.29 5.95
CA LEU A 214 1.59 13.71 5.70
C LEU A 214 0.94 14.43 6.88
N LYS A 215 1.48 15.57 7.28
CA LYS A 215 0.86 16.45 8.26
C LYS A 215 0.21 17.63 7.55
N THR A 216 -1.06 17.89 7.83
CA THR A 216 -1.79 19.00 7.20
C THR A 216 -1.15 20.32 7.58
N LYS A 217 -0.91 21.21 6.60
CA LYS A 217 -0.44 22.55 6.90
C LYS A 217 -1.59 23.31 7.59
N PRO A 218 -1.34 24.02 8.71
CA PRO A 218 -2.35 24.91 9.25
C PRO A 218 -2.70 25.94 8.18
N SER A 219 -3.99 26.11 7.90
CA SER A 219 -4.46 27.16 7.01
C SER A 219 -4.04 28.50 7.58
N THR A 220 -3.05 29.15 6.96
CA THR A 220 -2.81 30.57 7.20
C THR A 220 -4.04 31.30 6.69
N HIS A 221 -4.98 31.58 7.59
CA HIS A 221 -6.00 32.58 7.35
C HIS A 221 -5.25 33.87 7.01
N LEU A 222 -5.35 34.29 5.74
CA LEU A 222 -5.19 35.68 5.37
C LEU A 222 -6.28 36.44 6.12
N ASN A 223 -5.85 37.20 7.14
CA ASN A 223 -6.66 38.26 7.74
C ASN A 223 -6.90 39.35 6.70
#